data_AF-A0A6C0IBV2-F1
#
_entry.id   AF-A0A6C0IBV2-F1
#
_cell.length_a   1.000
_cell.length_b   1.000
_cell.length_c   1.000
_cell.angle_alpha   90.00
_cell.angle_beta   90.00
_cell.angle_gamma   90.00
#
_symmetry.space_group_name_H-M   'P 1'
#
loop_
_entity.id
_entity.type
_entity.pdbx_description
1 polymer ?
#
loop_
_entity_poly.entity_id
_entity_poly.type
_entity_poly.pdbx_seq_one_letter_code
_entity_poly.pdbx_strand_id
1 'polypeptide(L)'
;MEINRLSSTKDDLCGVQQYYKQSVGPGRYAVTNLVPSAREVNPLAAGAVTTYPREGYGYNNMQIDADSVLRNQPAFKSNKCSTRNQSRPFLTVPYMAGGRGNPDLESLLLHSEQVRMGAECGTVSEQQLNVFDPLIPSMQANIQKPSNLIPEVAQPGWIRGGIPSRQYIRDINC
;
A
#
# COMPACT_ATOMS: atom_id res chain seq x y z
N MET A 1 16.03 -70.81 -14.03
CA MET A 1 16.09 -71.45 -12.71
C MET A 1 17.50 -72.02 -12.58
N GLU A 2 18.40 -71.31 -11.91
CA GLU A 2 19.72 -71.86 -11.54
C GLU A 2 19.54 -72.75 -10.31
N ILE A 3 19.87 -74.03 -10.44
CA ILE A 3 19.57 -75.10 -9.46
C ILE A 3 20.59 -75.13 -8.30
N ASN A 4 21.66 -74.31 -8.32
CA ASN A 4 22.88 -74.58 -7.54
C ASN A 4 23.25 -73.55 -6.45
N ARG A 5 22.28 -72.89 -5.80
CA ARG A 5 22.59 -71.95 -4.69
C ARG A 5 21.85 -72.20 -3.37
N LEU A 6 21.16 -73.32 -3.25
CA LEU A 6 20.36 -73.64 -2.06
C LEU A 6 21.06 -74.79 -1.32
N SER A 7 21.84 -74.44 -0.31
CA SER A 7 22.62 -75.41 0.49
C SER A 7 21.83 -75.94 1.68
N SER A 8 20.76 -75.24 2.06
CA SER A 8 19.88 -75.60 3.17
C SER A 8 18.43 -75.30 2.83
N THR A 9 17.50 -75.94 3.54
CA THR A 9 16.05 -75.69 3.44
C THR A 9 15.65 -74.27 3.86
N LYS A 10 16.56 -73.51 4.48
CA LYS A 10 16.35 -72.09 4.83
C LYS A 10 16.61 -71.16 3.64
N ASP A 11 17.35 -71.63 2.64
CA ASP A 11 17.67 -70.85 1.44
C ASP A 11 16.51 -70.92 0.44
N ASP A 12 15.68 -71.96 0.53
CA ASP A 12 14.48 -72.12 -0.29
C ASP A 12 13.55 -70.91 -0.13
N LEU A 13 12.99 -70.43 -1.25
CA LEU A 13 12.07 -69.30 -1.26
C LEU A 13 10.91 -69.49 -0.26
N CYS A 14 10.39 -70.72 -0.13
CA CYS A 14 9.37 -71.06 0.85
C CYS A 14 9.87 -70.94 2.31
N GLY A 15 11.10 -71.36 2.59
CA GLY A 15 11.74 -71.27 3.91
C GLY A 15 12.02 -69.83 4.31
N VAL A 16 12.61 -69.04 3.41
CA VAL A 16 12.83 -67.61 3.57
C VAL A 16 11.51 -66.87 3.82
N GLN A 17 10.49 -67.13 3.00
CA GLN A 17 9.17 -66.51 3.18
C GLN A 17 8.51 -66.89 4.51
N GLN A 18 8.63 -68.15 4.93
CA GLN A 18 8.07 -68.59 6.21
C GLN A 18 8.80 -67.96 7.39
N TYR A 19 10.13 -67.84 7.32
CA TYR A 19 10.93 -67.14 8.32
C TYR A 19 10.54 -65.66 8.43
N TYR A 20 10.39 -64.96 7.31
CA TYR A 20 9.89 -63.58 7.31
C TYR A 20 8.46 -63.48 7.86
N LYS A 21 7.55 -64.40 7.50
CA LYS A 21 6.19 -64.43 8.03
C LYS A 21 6.16 -64.65 9.55
N GLN A 22 7.01 -65.54 10.07
CA GLN A 22 7.11 -65.80 11.51
C GLN A 22 7.75 -64.63 12.26
N SER A 23 8.77 -64.00 11.66
CA SER A 23 9.45 -62.84 12.24
C SER A 23 8.56 -61.60 12.29
N VAL A 24 7.75 -61.38 11.24
CA VAL A 24 6.79 -60.28 11.16
C VAL A 24 5.50 -60.60 11.91
N GLY A 25 5.14 -61.87 12.07
CA GLY A 25 3.89 -62.35 12.68
C GLY A 25 3.45 -61.61 13.95
N PRO A 26 4.26 -61.58 15.03
CA PRO A 26 3.88 -60.91 16.28
C PRO A 26 3.88 -59.38 16.20
N GLY A 27 4.60 -58.78 15.24
CA GLY A 27 4.65 -57.34 15.01
C GLY A 27 3.75 -56.86 13.86
N ARG A 28 2.98 -57.76 13.22
CA ARG A 28 2.31 -57.47 11.96
C ARG A 28 1.32 -56.32 12.09
N TYR A 29 0.59 -56.25 13.21
CA TYR A 29 -0.34 -55.16 13.49
C TYR A 29 0.34 -53.78 13.56
N ALA A 30 1.61 -53.73 13.97
CA ALA A 30 2.37 -52.48 14.11
C ALA A 30 2.92 -51.96 12.78
N VAL A 31 3.09 -52.84 11.79
CA VAL A 31 3.59 -52.51 10.45
C VAL A 31 2.49 -52.52 9.38
N THR A 32 1.31 -53.06 9.69
CA THR A 32 0.17 -52.99 8.78
C THR A 32 -0.39 -51.58 8.77
N ASN A 33 -0.51 -51.02 7.57
CA ASN A 33 -1.27 -49.80 7.36
C ASN A 33 -2.76 -50.08 7.61
N LEU A 34 -3.26 -49.65 8.78
CA LEU A 34 -4.66 -49.79 9.16
C LEU A 34 -5.54 -48.66 8.61
N VAL A 35 -4.97 -47.76 7.79
CA VAL A 35 -5.71 -46.62 7.25
C VAL A 35 -6.60 -47.10 6.10
N PRO A 36 -7.94 -46.93 6.20
CA PRO A 36 -8.85 -47.28 5.12
C PRO A 36 -8.64 -46.41 3.88
N SER A 37 -9.16 -46.88 2.74
CA SER A 37 -9.00 -46.17 1.45
C SER A 37 -9.61 -44.77 1.53
N ALA A 38 -8.86 -43.76 1.07
CA ALA A 38 -9.32 -42.37 1.03
C ALA A 38 -10.61 -42.20 0.20
N ARG A 39 -10.87 -43.09 -0.77
CA ARG A 39 -12.12 -43.08 -1.56
C ARG A 39 -13.37 -43.34 -0.72
N GLU A 40 -13.24 -44.06 0.38
CA GLU A 40 -14.34 -44.37 1.29
C GLU A 40 -14.46 -43.32 2.40
N VAL A 41 -13.33 -42.84 2.91
CA VAL A 41 -13.29 -41.91 4.05
C VAL A 41 -13.59 -40.46 3.65
N ASN A 42 -13.07 -40.00 2.51
CA ASN A 42 -13.22 -38.61 2.07
C ASN A 42 -14.69 -38.17 1.87
N PRO A 43 -15.59 -38.97 1.25
CA PRO A 43 -17.00 -38.59 1.14
C PRO A 43 -17.73 -38.58 2.50
N LEU A 44 -17.35 -39.47 3.43
CA LEU A 44 -17.89 -39.48 4.80
C LEU A 44 -17.45 -38.23 5.58
N ALA A 45 -16.18 -37.84 5.46
CA ALA A 45 -15.64 -36.65 6.11
C ALA A 45 -16.22 -35.35 5.51
N ALA A 46 -16.40 -35.29 4.19
CA ALA A 46 -17.00 -34.14 3.52
C ALA A 46 -18.48 -33.94 3.90
N GLY A 47 -19.18 -35.00 4.31
CA GLY A 47 -20.55 -34.91 4.84
C GLY A 47 -20.65 -34.36 6.25
N ALA A 48 -19.55 -34.35 7.02
CA ALA A 48 -19.51 -33.86 8.39
C ALA A 48 -18.91 -32.45 8.45
N VAL A 49 -19.77 -31.44 8.67
CA VAL A 49 -19.41 -30.00 8.68
C VAL A 49 -18.32 -29.64 9.69
N THR A 50 -18.20 -30.41 10.78
CA THR A 50 -17.25 -30.15 11.86
C THR A 50 -15.88 -30.81 11.67
N THR A 51 -15.72 -31.66 10.65
CA THR A 51 -14.46 -32.39 10.41
C THR A 51 -13.89 -31.99 9.05
N TYR A 52 -12.75 -31.30 9.07
CA TYR A 52 -11.99 -31.07 7.84
C TYR A 52 -11.21 -32.34 7.50
N PRO A 53 -11.39 -32.93 6.29
CA PRO A 53 -10.56 -34.04 5.86
C PRO A 53 -9.12 -33.56 5.79
N ARG A 54 -8.24 -34.17 6.60
CA ARG A 54 -6.81 -34.00 6.42
C ARG A 54 -6.34 -35.04 5.42
N GLU A 55 -5.73 -34.57 4.33
CA GLU A 55 -4.84 -35.38 3.51
C GLU A 55 -3.83 -36.02 4.48
N GLY A 56 -3.71 -37.34 4.48
CA GLY A 56 -2.78 -38.03 5.37
C GLY A 56 -1.32 -37.75 5.01
N TYR A 57 -0.41 -38.63 5.42
CA TYR A 57 0.99 -38.51 5.00
C TYR A 57 1.15 -38.99 3.56
N GLY A 58 1.61 -38.09 2.69
CA GLY A 58 1.89 -38.41 1.29
C GLY A 58 0.76 -38.03 0.33
N TYR A 59 0.88 -38.44 -0.93
CA TYR A 59 -0.16 -38.20 -1.95
C TYR A 59 -1.34 -39.19 -1.84
N ASN A 60 -1.10 -40.39 -1.32
CA ASN A 60 -2.13 -41.42 -1.11
C ASN A 60 -1.73 -42.35 0.03
N ASN A 61 -2.59 -42.45 1.06
CA ASN A 61 -2.33 -43.29 2.23
C ASN A 61 -2.15 -44.78 1.88
N MET A 62 -2.75 -45.27 0.80
CA MET A 62 -2.60 -46.67 0.36
C MET A 62 -1.22 -46.95 -0.26
N GLN A 63 -0.53 -45.92 -0.74
CA GLN A 63 0.74 -46.04 -1.47
C GLN A 63 1.86 -45.28 -0.76
N ILE A 64 1.80 -45.19 0.57
CA ILE A 64 2.80 -44.48 1.40
C ILE A 64 4.20 -44.99 1.13
N ASP A 65 4.40 -46.30 0.95
CA ASP A 65 5.71 -46.87 0.68
C ASP A 65 6.26 -46.40 -0.68
N ALA A 66 5.42 -46.37 -1.72
CA ALA A 66 5.82 -45.91 -3.04
C ALA A 66 6.15 -44.39 -3.04
N ASP A 67 5.34 -43.59 -2.35
CA ASP A 67 5.60 -42.15 -2.19
C ASP A 67 6.88 -41.92 -1.35
N SER A 68 7.06 -42.69 -0.27
CA SER A 68 8.25 -42.62 0.58
C SER A 68 9.51 -43.01 -0.17
N VAL A 69 9.44 -44.04 -1.04
CA VAL A 69 10.53 -44.41 -1.93
C VAL A 69 10.87 -43.23 -2.85
N LEU A 70 9.89 -42.63 -3.53
CA LEU A 70 10.13 -41.50 -4.43
C LEU A 70 10.71 -40.27 -3.70
N ARG A 71 10.20 -39.93 -2.50
CA ARG A 71 10.66 -38.80 -1.68
C ARG A 71 12.05 -39.01 -1.11
N ASN A 72 12.37 -40.24 -0.69
CA ASN A 72 13.64 -40.58 -0.07
C ASN A 72 14.69 -41.06 -1.07
N GLN A 73 14.30 -41.29 -2.33
CA GLN A 73 15.18 -41.75 -3.39
C GLN A 73 16.37 -40.79 -3.53
N PRO A 74 17.60 -41.26 -3.28
CA PRO A 74 18.78 -40.39 -3.32
C PRO A 74 19.03 -39.77 -4.70
N ALA A 75 18.54 -40.41 -5.78
CA ALA A 75 18.65 -39.90 -7.15
C ALA A 75 17.76 -38.67 -7.43
N PHE A 76 16.67 -38.47 -6.69
CA PHE A 76 15.77 -37.31 -6.85
C PHE A 76 16.01 -36.21 -5.82
N LYS A 77 17.01 -36.39 -4.94
CA LYS A 77 17.48 -35.29 -4.09
C LYS A 77 18.19 -34.30 -5.00
N SER A 78 17.48 -33.25 -5.42
CA SER A 78 18.13 -31.97 -5.66
C SER A 78 18.97 -31.72 -4.41
N ASN A 79 20.31 -31.76 -4.54
CA ASN A 79 21.21 -31.42 -3.45
C ASN A 79 20.69 -30.09 -2.92
N LYS A 80 20.06 -30.12 -1.74
CA LYS A 80 19.41 -28.96 -1.17
C LYS A 80 20.54 -27.97 -1.00
N CYS A 81 20.67 -27.02 -1.95
CA CYS A 81 21.64 -25.95 -1.83
C CYS A 81 21.39 -25.40 -0.44
N SER A 82 22.43 -25.37 0.40
CA SER A 82 22.34 -24.78 1.72
C SER A 82 22.01 -23.30 1.50
N THR A 83 20.73 -22.99 1.39
CA THR A 83 20.22 -21.63 1.37
C THR A 83 20.58 -21.08 2.74
N ARG A 84 21.72 -20.37 2.82
CA ARG A 84 22.01 -19.58 4.00
C ARG A 84 20.78 -18.69 4.22
N ASN A 85 20.27 -18.67 5.45
CA ASN A 85 19.20 -17.75 5.81
C ASN A 85 19.79 -16.34 5.72
N GLN A 86 19.73 -15.75 4.53
CA GLN A 86 19.99 -14.34 4.33
C GLN A 86 18.71 -13.62 4.71
N SER A 87 18.82 -12.61 5.56
CA SER A 87 17.70 -11.70 5.78
C SER A 87 17.28 -11.11 4.45
N ARG A 88 15.98 -10.85 4.31
CA ARG A 88 15.46 -10.11 3.15
C ARG A 88 16.20 -8.75 3.09
N PRO A 89 16.49 -8.20 1.89
CA PRO A 89 17.11 -6.88 1.78
C PRO A 89 16.36 -5.78 2.53
N PHE A 90 15.05 -5.95 2.75
CA PHE A 90 14.20 -5.03 3.50
C PHE A 90 13.46 -5.80 4.61
N LEU A 91 13.58 -5.35 5.85
CA LEU A 91 12.90 -5.95 7.01
C LEU A 91 11.38 -5.77 6.96
N THR A 92 10.92 -4.62 6.45
CA THR A 92 9.50 -4.26 6.34
C THR A 92 9.22 -3.60 4.99
N VAL A 93 7.94 -3.35 4.71
CA VAL A 93 7.55 -2.58 3.53
C VAL A 93 7.99 -1.13 3.72
N PRO A 94 8.75 -0.55 2.77
CA PRO A 94 9.14 0.86 2.82
C PRO A 94 7.93 1.77 2.59
N TYR A 95 8.04 3.03 3.00
CA TYR A 95 6.99 4.04 2.81
C TYR A 95 6.66 4.23 1.32
N MET A 96 5.40 3.98 0.93
CA MET A 96 4.97 3.96 -0.48
C MET A 96 4.11 5.16 -0.90
N ALA A 97 4.02 6.23 -0.09
CA ALA A 97 3.10 7.32 -0.40
C ALA A 97 3.45 8.11 -1.67
N GLY A 98 4.69 8.05 -2.14
CA GLY A 98 5.12 8.68 -3.40
C GLY A 98 4.69 7.91 -4.67
N GLY A 99 4.15 6.70 -4.53
CA GLY A 99 3.81 5.85 -5.66
C GLY A 99 5.04 5.48 -6.51
N ARG A 100 4.81 5.02 -7.74
CA ARG A 100 5.87 4.59 -8.66
C ARG A 100 6.67 5.75 -9.27
N GLY A 101 6.10 6.96 -9.32
CA GLY A 101 6.62 8.07 -10.11
C GLY A 101 6.56 7.81 -11.63
N ASN A 102 6.67 8.87 -12.43
CA ASN A 102 6.90 8.77 -13.86
C ASN A 102 8.24 9.47 -14.18
N PRO A 103 9.32 8.71 -14.43
CA PRO A 103 10.65 9.27 -14.58
C PRO A 103 10.78 10.16 -15.81
N ASP A 104 10.01 9.89 -16.88
CA ASP A 104 10.04 10.70 -18.10
C ASP A 104 9.41 12.08 -17.86
N LEU A 105 8.30 12.12 -17.13
CA LEU A 105 7.61 13.35 -16.76
C LEU A 105 8.45 14.15 -15.75
N GLU A 106 9.02 13.48 -14.75
CA GLU A 106 9.88 14.13 -13.76
C GLU A 106 11.14 14.72 -14.39
N SER A 107 11.78 13.98 -15.31
CA SER A 107 12.89 14.46 -16.13
C SER A 107 12.51 15.72 -16.92
N LEU A 108 11.35 15.70 -17.59
CA LEU A 108 10.84 16.83 -18.36
C LEU A 108 10.61 18.06 -17.48
N LEU A 109 10.06 17.89 -16.28
CA LEU A 109 9.81 19.01 -15.35
C LEU A 109 11.10 19.55 -14.72
N LEU A 110 12.03 18.69 -14.33
CA LEU A 110 13.30 19.09 -13.71
C LEU A 110 14.22 19.82 -14.69
N HIS A 111 14.22 19.38 -15.95
CA HIS A 111 15.08 19.90 -17.00
C HIS A 111 14.31 20.69 -18.06
N SER A 112 13.11 21.18 -17.74
CA SER A 112 12.35 22.02 -18.66
C SER A 112 13.16 23.27 -18.97
N GLU A 113 13.19 23.66 -20.25
CA GLU A 113 13.78 24.93 -20.64
C GLU A 113 12.96 26.07 -20.04
N GLN A 114 13.62 26.95 -19.29
CA GLN A 114 13.02 28.22 -18.90
C GLN A 114 12.80 29.04 -20.17
N VAL A 115 11.56 29.39 -20.48
CA VAL A 115 11.23 30.23 -21.63
C VAL A 115 11.99 31.54 -21.52
N ARG A 116 12.97 31.75 -22.41
CA ARG A 116 13.77 32.99 -22.48
C ARG A 116 13.11 34.07 -23.35
N MET A 117 11.90 33.82 -23.85
CA MET A 117 11.13 34.85 -24.54
C MET A 117 10.71 35.92 -23.52
N GLY A 118 10.96 37.18 -23.86
CA GLY A 118 10.35 38.30 -23.15
C GLY A 118 8.83 38.28 -23.34
N ALA A 119 8.11 38.96 -22.44
CA ALA A 119 6.67 39.13 -22.56
C ALA A 119 6.28 39.67 -23.95
N GLU A 120 5.16 39.17 -24.49
CA GLU A 120 4.66 39.63 -25.78
C GLU A 120 4.26 41.11 -25.70
N CYS A 121 4.67 41.90 -26.70
CA CYS A 121 4.45 43.36 -26.78
C CYS A 121 2.96 43.78 -26.76
N GLY A 122 2.02 42.84 -26.88
CA GLY A 122 0.57 43.08 -26.85
C GLY A 122 -0.12 42.79 -25.52
N THR A 123 0.61 42.33 -24.49
CA THR A 123 0.01 41.98 -23.20
C THR A 123 -0.20 43.23 -22.34
N VAL A 124 -1.47 43.59 -22.12
CA VAL A 124 -1.86 44.77 -21.32
C VAL A 124 -1.82 44.49 -19.81
N SER A 125 -1.54 43.24 -19.41
CA SER A 125 -1.53 42.80 -18.01
C SER A 125 -0.39 43.40 -17.18
N GLU A 126 0.72 43.77 -17.82
CA GLU A 126 1.90 44.36 -17.16
C GLU A 126 1.96 45.88 -17.29
N GLN A 127 1.02 46.48 -18.03
CA GLN A 127 0.90 47.93 -18.13
C GLN A 127 0.09 48.44 -16.94
N GLN A 128 0.57 49.50 -16.30
CA GLN A 128 -0.25 50.27 -15.39
C GLN A 128 -1.38 50.89 -16.22
N LEU A 129 -2.55 50.26 -16.17
CA LEU A 129 -3.78 50.88 -16.61
C LEU A 129 -3.97 52.08 -15.68
N ASN A 130 -3.74 53.29 -16.19
CA ASN A 130 -4.12 54.53 -15.52
C ASN A 130 -5.65 54.59 -15.51
N VAL A 131 -6.26 53.72 -14.70
CA VAL A 131 -7.67 53.78 -14.34
C VAL A 131 -7.79 54.93 -13.36
N PHE A 132 -7.71 56.15 -13.90
CA PHE A 132 -8.28 57.29 -13.23
C PHE A 132 -9.79 57.09 -13.35
N ASP A 133 -10.39 56.53 -12.31
CA ASP A 133 -11.84 56.55 -12.13
C ASP A 133 -12.16 57.90 -11.47
N PRO A 134 -12.43 58.97 -12.24
CA PRO A 134 -12.89 60.20 -11.64
C PRO A 134 -14.18 59.88 -10.87
N LEU A 135 -14.28 60.40 -9.64
CA LEU A 135 -15.56 60.41 -8.95
C LEU A 135 -16.60 61.05 -9.87
N ILE A 136 -17.82 60.53 -9.85
CA ILE A 136 -18.97 61.15 -10.52
C ILE A 136 -18.97 62.64 -10.14
N PRO A 137 -19.13 63.59 -11.08
CA PRO A 137 -18.94 65.02 -10.81
C PRO A 137 -19.73 65.55 -9.60
N SER A 138 -20.93 65.02 -9.36
CA SER A 138 -21.75 65.32 -8.19
C SER A 138 -21.12 64.86 -6.87
N MET A 139 -20.52 63.66 -6.86
CA MET A 139 -19.79 63.12 -5.72
C MET A 139 -18.49 63.89 -5.49
N GLN A 140 -17.76 64.23 -6.55
CA GLN A 140 -16.53 65.02 -6.45
C GLN A 140 -16.78 66.41 -5.85
N ALA A 141 -17.81 67.12 -6.33
CA ALA A 141 -18.16 68.45 -5.85
C ALA A 141 -18.68 68.47 -4.41
N ASN A 142 -19.21 67.34 -3.93
CA ASN A 142 -19.82 67.25 -2.60
C ASN A 142 -18.90 66.61 -1.56
N ILE A 143 -18.46 65.37 -1.79
CA ILE A 143 -17.78 64.53 -0.80
C ILE A 143 -16.32 64.93 -0.63
N GLN A 144 -15.60 65.32 -1.68
CA GLN A 144 -14.19 65.74 -1.54
C GLN A 144 -14.02 67.23 -1.23
N LYS A 145 -15.10 68.00 -1.15
CA LYS A 145 -15.01 69.44 -0.86
C LYS A 145 -14.93 69.65 0.66
N PRO A 146 -13.80 70.13 1.21
CA PRO A 146 -13.62 70.28 2.65
C PRO A 146 -14.61 71.26 3.28
N SER A 147 -15.13 72.23 2.51
CA SER A 147 -16.19 73.14 2.98
C SER A 147 -17.48 72.44 3.36
N ASN A 148 -17.73 71.22 2.86
CA ASN A 148 -18.96 70.47 3.14
C ASN A 148 -18.79 69.44 4.25
N LEU A 149 -17.53 69.06 4.58
CA LEU A 149 -17.22 68.03 5.56
C LEU A 149 -16.64 68.59 6.86
N ILE A 150 -15.79 69.62 6.74
CA ILE A 150 -15.01 70.14 7.85
C ILE A 150 -15.66 71.45 8.30
N PRO A 151 -16.26 71.51 9.49
CA PRO A 151 -16.98 72.69 9.95
C PRO A 151 -16.07 73.92 10.14
N GLU A 152 -14.79 73.72 10.47
CA GLU A 152 -13.76 74.79 10.56
C GLU A 152 -13.55 75.50 9.22
N VAL A 153 -13.69 74.77 8.11
CA VAL A 153 -13.54 75.29 6.74
C VAL A 153 -14.87 75.81 6.21
N ALA A 154 -15.98 75.22 6.65
CA ALA A 154 -17.33 75.61 6.25
C ALA A 154 -17.71 77.01 6.75
N GLN A 155 -17.30 77.35 7.97
CA GLN A 155 -17.61 78.65 8.56
C GLN A 155 -16.37 79.23 9.29
N PRO A 156 -15.86 80.39 8.86
CA PRO A 156 -14.78 81.06 9.56
C PRO A 156 -15.23 81.42 10.98
N GLY A 157 -14.45 80.98 11.98
CA GLY A 157 -14.75 81.20 13.40
C GLY A 157 -15.45 80.03 14.11
N TRP A 158 -15.69 78.90 13.45
CA TRP A 158 -16.14 77.69 14.12
C TRP A 158 -15.01 77.11 14.99
N ILE A 159 -15.30 76.86 16.28
CA ILE A 159 -14.34 76.32 17.25
C ILE A 159 -14.88 75.01 17.83
N ARG A 160 -14.04 73.96 17.86
CA ARG A 160 -14.37 72.70 18.54
C ARG A 160 -14.58 72.94 20.03
N GLY A 161 -15.77 72.60 20.54
CA GLY A 161 -16.18 72.91 21.91
C GLY A 161 -17.09 74.13 22.03
N GLY A 162 -17.35 74.83 20.93
CA GLY A 162 -18.30 75.93 20.85
C GLY A 162 -17.77 77.26 21.42
N ILE A 163 -18.43 78.34 21.01
CA ILE A 163 -18.27 79.66 21.60
C ILE A 163 -19.57 79.97 22.35
N PRO A 164 -19.51 80.53 23.59
CA PRO A 164 -20.72 80.96 24.27
C PRO A 164 -21.48 81.98 23.41
N SER A 165 -22.78 81.75 23.23
CA SER A 165 -23.63 82.52 22.30
C SER A 165 -23.56 84.05 22.49
N ARG A 166 -23.35 84.51 23.73
CA ARG A 166 -23.15 85.93 24.05
C ARG A 166 -21.90 86.54 23.41
N GLN A 167 -20.81 85.78 23.35
CA GLN A 167 -19.54 86.24 22.80
C GLN A 167 -19.58 86.25 21.27
N TYR A 168 -20.28 85.28 20.67
CA TYR A 168 -20.52 85.23 19.23
C TYR A 168 -21.31 86.45 18.72
N ILE A 169 -22.40 86.83 19.42
CA ILE A 169 -23.20 88.02 19.04
C ILE A 169 -22.39 89.32 19.18
N ARG A 170 -21.48 89.39 20.17
CA ARG A 170 -20.60 90.55 20.35
C ARG A 170 -19.65 90.70 19.15
N ASP A 171 -19.01 89.61 18.74
CA ASP A 171 -17.99 89.64 17.69
C ASP A 171 -18.59 89.75 16.27
N ILE A 172 -19.90 89.50 16.08
CA ILE A 172 -20.63 89.78 14.81
C ILE A 172 -20.99 91.26 14.64
N ASN A 173 -21.30 91.95 15.75
CA ASN A 173 -21.85 93.31 15.74
C ASN A 173 -20.76 94.41 15.87
N CYS A 174 -19.49 94.03 15.84
CA CYS A 174 -18.32 94.91 15.91
C CYS A 174 -17.52 94.79 14.62
#